data_AF-A0A2A3YEU6-F1
#
_entry.id   AF-A0A2A3YEU6-F1
#
_cell.length_a   1.000
_cell.length_b   1.000
_cell.length_c   1.000
_cell.angle_alpha   90.00
_cell.angle_beta   90.00
_cell.angle_gamma   90.00
#
_symmetry.space_group_name_H-M   'P 1'
#
loop_
_entity.id
_entity.type
_entity.pdbx_description
1 polymer ?
#
loop_
_entity_poly.entity_id
_entity_poly.type
_entity_poly.pdbx_seq_one_letter_code
_entity_poly.pdbx_strand_id
1 'polypeptide(L)'
;TTNREEPLKQQQFRYTVGELAGTNQVIYTTHSPFMVGSDELNFVRIVEMPDRAIGTKVHTRVAVDDPASLYPLQAALGYELAQSMFTQARNLVCEGYTDMLYVEALNVAASDAGSGFKRPVALVPASSASKVIYYVTVLVSQDLKVAALLDSDQAGDKAAEQDELVAMLQRKRLLRTKDFATGPVKGPEMEDLLRETLVVVAKERCGWDVEQVATSQPQRRLVDIFSKEVAGFSKFKLARAFLSWLGGHGFNGLTAEEQEASKQFFAAANKALA
;
A
#
# COMPACT_ATOMS: atom_id res chain seq x y z
N THR A 1 27.55 -1.71 -23.11
CA THR A 1 26.29 -0.96 -23.30
C THR A 1 25.14 -1.82 -23.83
N THR A 2 25.33 -3.12 -24.08
CA THR A 2 24.37 -3.99 -24.78
C THR A 2 23.35 -4.73 -23.89
N ASN A 3 23.57 -4.83 -22.57
CA ASN A 3 22.73 -5.64 -21.67
C ASN A 3 21.45 -4.96 -21.14
N ARG A 4 21.22 -3.68 -21.40
CA ARG A 4 20.03 -2.95 -20.90
C ARG A 4 18.84 -2.96 -21.87
N GLU A 5 19.03 -3.30 -23.13
CA GLU A 5 17.94 -3.25 -24.13
C GLU A 5 17.01 -4.47 -24.10
N GLU A 6 17.50 -5.63 -23.67
CA GLU A 6 16.75 -6.88 -23.69
C GLU A 6 15.56 -6.90 -22.72
N PRO A 7 15.68 -6.41 -21.46
CA PRO A 7 14.53 -6.28 -20.56
C PRO A 7 13.43 -5.33 -21.07
N LEU A 8 13.83 -4.19 -21.63
CA LEU A 8 12.91 -3.17 -22.17
C LEU A 8 12.10 -3.70 -23.35
N LYS A 9 12.74 -4.46 -24.25
CA LYS A 9 12.06 -5.09 -25.40
C LYS A 9 11.04 -6.13 -24.93
N GLN A 10 11.35 -6.90 -23.89
CA GLN A 10 10.41 -7.87 -23.32
C GLN A 10 9.22 -7.20 -22.63
N GLN A 11 9.42 -6.07 -21.93
CA GLN A 11 8.32 -5.29 -21.36
C GLN A 11 7.41 -4.68 -22.45
N GLN A 12 7.99 -4.15 -23.54
CA GLN A 12 7.22 -3.65 -24.68
C GLN A 12 6.42 -4.77 -25.36
N PHE A 13 7.02 -5.95 -25.48
CA PHE A 13 6.32 -7.11 -26.01
C PHE A 13 5.16 -7.54 -25.11
N ARG A 14 5.33 -7.54 -23.78
CA ARG A 14 4.24 -7.78 -22.82
C ARG A 14 3.08 -6.81 -23.01
N TYR A 15 3.36 -5.51 -23.15
CA TYR A 15 2.32 -4.52 -23.42
C TYR A 15 1.55 -4.81 -24.72
N THR A 16 2.26 -5.18 -25.79
CA THR A 16 1.65 -5.57 -27.06
C THR A 16 0.73 -6.80 -26.91
N VAL A 17 1.17 -7.78 -26.11
CA VAL A 17 0.36 -8.96 -25.77
C VAL A 17 -0.90 -8.58 -24.98
N GLY A 18 -0.79 -7.63 -24.04
CA GLY A 18 -1.92 -7.10 -23.28
C GLY A 18 -2.97 -6.42 -24.17
N GLU A 19 -2.55 -5.61 -25.15
CA GLU A 19 -3.45 -4.97 -26.12
C GLU A 19 -4.19 -6.03 -26.98
N LEU A 20 -3.50 -7.09 -27.41
CA LEU A 20 -4.11 -8.20 -28.16
C LEU A 20 -5.13 -8.99 -27.30
N ALA A 21 -4.88 -9.08 -25.99
CA ALA A 21 -5.75 -9.77 -25.04
C ALA A 21 -7.07 -9.01 -24.74
N GLY A 22 -7.19 -7.74 -25.13
CA GLY A 22 -8.42 -6.97 -24.94
C GLY A 22 -9.64 -7.55 -25.68
N THR A 23 -9.43 -8.31 -26.76
CA THR A 23 -10.50 -8.97 -27.53
C THR A 23 -10.30 -10.48 -27.69
N ASN A 24 -9.17 -11.03 -27.24
CA ASN A 24 -8.79 -12.43 -27.42
C ASN A 24 -8.30 -13.04 -26.11
N GLN A 25 -8.47 -14.35 -25.95
CA GLN A 25 -7.80 -15.06 -24.86
C GLN A 25 -6.36 -15.37 -25.27
N VAL A 26 -5.39 -14.84 -24.53
CA VAL A 26 -3.96 -15.11 -24.74
C VAL A 26 -3.40 -15.89 -23.56
N ILE A 27 -2.78 -17.03 -23.84
CA ILE A 27 -2.08 -17.87 -22.86
C ILE A 27 -0.66 -18.05 -23.36
N TYR A 28 0.32 -17.70 -22.55
CA TYR A 28 1.74 -17.91 -22.84
C TYR A 28 2.47 -18.41 -21.60
N THR A 29 3.62 -19.03 -21.83
CA THR A 29 4.54 -19.46 -20.77
C THR A 29 5.82 -18.66 -20.87
N THR A 30 6.42 -18.33 -19.74
CA THR A 30 7.66 -17.55 -19.71
C THR A 30 8.51 -17.93 -18.52
N HIS A 31 9.82 -18.04 -18.73
CA HIS A 31 10.82 -17.98 -17.66
C HIS A 31 11.40 -16.57 -17.51
N SER A 32 11.11 -15.68 -18.47
CA SER A 32 11.50 -14.29 -18.37
C SER A 32 10.67 -13.60 -17.29
N PRO A 33 11.34 -12.97 -16.33
CA PRO A 33 10.66 -12.24 -15.29
C PRO A 33 10.02 -10.95 -15.86
N PHE A 34 10.65 -10.28 -16.84
CA PHE A 34 10.13 -9.04 -17.45
C PHE A 34 8.82 -9.21 -18.22
N MET A 35 8.44 -10.46 -18.51
CA MET A 35 7.16 -10.83 -19.11
C MET A 35 6.01 -10.92 -18.11
N VAL A 36 6.24 -10.61 -16.83
CA VAL A 36 5.18 -10.62 -15.80
C VAL A 36 4.95 -9.21 -15.27
N GLY A 37 3.73 -8.68 -15.44
CA GLY A 37 3.30 -7.38 -14.93
C GLY A 37 3.00 -7.40 -13.43
N SER A 38 3.33 -6.31 -12.74
CA SER A 38 3.02 -6.12 -11.30
C SER A 38 1.52 -6.02 -11.02
N ASP A 39 0.74 -5.64 -12.03
CA ASP A 39 -0.71 -5.51 -12.06
C ASP A 39 -1.43 -6.74 -12.64
N GLU A 40 -0.69 -7.71 -13.15
CA GLU A 40 -1.22 -8.89 -13.85
C GLU A 40 -1.13 -10.18 -13.00
N LEU A 41 -0.73 -10.07 -11.73
CA LEU A 41 -0.47 -11.23 -10.86
C LEU A 41 -1.67 -12.16 -10.67
N ASN A 42 -2.88 -11.61 -10.74
CA ASN A 42 -4.11 -12.40 -10.68
C ASN A 42 -4.26 -13.34 -11.89
N PHE A 43 -3.58 -13.04 -13.01
CA PHE A 43 -3.54 -13.84 -14.22
C PHE A 43 -2.34 -14.81 -14.26
N VAL A 44 -1.39 -14.69 -13.33
CA VAL A 44 -0.21 -15.54 -13.29
C VAL A 44 -0.54 -16.88 -12.65
N ARG A 45 -0.02 -17.96 -13.24
CA ARG A 45 -0.09 -19.32 -12.71
C ARG A 45 1.33 -19.86 -12.62
N ILE A 46 1.75 -20.25 -11.42
CA ILE A 46 3.08 -20.82 -11.21
C ILE A 46 2.98 -22.32 -11.44
N VAL A 47 3.88 -22.85 -12.26
CA VAL A 47 3.95 -24.28 -12.56
C VAL A 47 5.30 -24.79 -12.09
N GLU A 48 5.29 -25.78 -11.21
CA GLU A 48 6.50 -26.36 -10.64
C GLU A 48 6.39 -27.89 -10.52
N MET A 49 7.52 -28.57 -10.39
CA MET A 49 7.58 -30.00 -10.11
C MET A 49 8.51 -30.20 -8.91
N PRO A 50 7.97 -30.11 -7.67
CA PRO A 50 8.77 -30.16 -6.46
C PRO A 50 9.44 -31.53 -6.26
N ASP A 51 8.77 -32.62 -6.65
CA ASP A 51 9.30 -33.98 -6.65
C ASP A 51 8.73 -34.75 -7.85
N ARG A 52 9.54 -35.58 -8.50
CA ARG A 52 9.09 -36.47 -9.58
C ARG A 52 8.04 -37.49 -9.13
N ALA A 53 8.05 -37.89 -7.86
CA ALA A 53 7.03 -38.79 -7.29
C ALA A 53 5.70 -38.06 -7.04
N ILE A 54 5.74 -36.76 -6.73
CA ILE A 54 4.56 -35.91 -6.48
C ILE A 54 3.97 -35.40 -7.81
N GLY A 55 4.81 -35.20 -8.82
CA GLY A 55 4.41 -34.71 -10.14
C GLY A 55 4.32 -33.19 -10.22
N THR A 56 3.83 -32.69 -11.35
CA THR A 56 3.70 -31.25 -11.61
C THR A 56 2.52 -30.66 -10.84
N LYS A 57 2.78 -29.56 -10.13
CA LYS A 57 1.76 -28.75 -9.46
C LYS A 57 1.56 -27.44 -10.25
N VAL A 58 0.30 -27.04 -10.35
CA VAL A 58 -0.10 -25.74 -10.92
C VAL A 58 -0.78 -24.96 -9.82
N HIS A 59 -0.17 -23.84 -9.45
CA HIS A 59 -0.68 -22.95 -8.43
C HIS A 59 -1.64 -21.95 -9.06
N THR A 60 -2.92 -22.02 -8.68
CA THR A 60 -4.00 -21.16 -9.17
C THR A 60 -4.06 -19.80 -8.49
N ARG A 61 -3.33 -19.67 -7.38
CA ARG A 61 -3.05 -18.45 -6.64
C ARG A 61 -1.53 -18.39 -6.49
N VAL A 62 -0.97 -17.21 -6.18
CA VAL A 62 0.42 -17.10 -5.74
C VAL A 62 0.49 -17.68 -4.31
N ALA A 63 0.34 -19.01 -4.20
CA ALA A 63 0.36 -19.75 -2.97
C ALA A 63 1.80 -20.15 -2.69
N VAL A 64 2.29 -19.75 -1.52
CA VAL A 64 3.67 -19.94 -1.08
C VAL A 64 3.79 -21.31 -0.42
N ASP A 65 3.90 -22.37 -1.23
CA ASP A 65 4.36 -23.67 -0.72
C ASP A 65 5.90 -23.75 -0.73
N ASP A 66 6.55 -23.08 -1.69
CA ASP A 66 8.00 -22.91 -1.78
C ASP A 66 8.37 -21.46 -2.13
N PRO A 67 9.07 -20.72 -1.24
CA PRO A 67 9.58 -19.37 -1.52
C PRO A 67 10.42 -19.27 -2.80
N ALA A 68 11.03 -20.36 -3.26
CA ALA A 68 11.82 -20.37 -4.49
C ALA A 68 10.98 -20.27 -5.77
N SER A 69 9.73 -20.71 -5.72
CA SER A 69 8.78 -20.62 -6.85
C SER A 69 8.47 -19.16 -7.25
N LEU A 70 8.77 -18.22 -6.35
CA LEU A 70 8.57 -16.78 -6.53
C LEU A 70 9.79 -16.07 -7.13
N TYR A 71 10.94 -16.73 -7.28
CA TYR A 71 12.15 -16.08 -7.80
C TYR A 71 11.99 -15.39 -9.16
N PRO A 72 11.24 -15.95 -10.14
CA PRO A 72 10.96 -15.25 -11.40
C PRO A 72 10.12 -13.98 -11.20
N LEU A 73 9.13 -14.00 -10.31
CA LEU A 73 8.37 -12.81 -9.94
C LEU A 73 9.25 -11.78 -9.22
N GLN A 74 10.10 -12.24 -8.30
CA GLN A 74 11.06 -11.41 -7.59
C GLN A 74 12.11 -10.79 -8.52
N ALA A 75 12.58 -11.48 -9.56
CA ALA A 75 13.53 -10.93 -10.52
C ALA A 75 12.89 -9.88 -11.45
N ALA A 76 11.58 -10.03 -11.70
CA ALA A 76 10.81 -9.19 -12.63
C ALA A 76 10.60 -7.81 -12.08
N LEU A 77 10.31 -7.83 -10.79
CA LEU A 77 9.82 -6.70 -10.06
C LEU A 77 10.89 -6.16 -9.10
N GLY A 78 11.84 -7.01 -8.71
CA GLY A 78 13.03 -6.65 -7.93
C GLY A 78 13.94 -5.68 -8.65
N TYR A 79 13.98 -5.62 -9.99
CA TYR A 79 14.84 -4.64 -10.67
C TYR A 79 14.38 -3.18 -10.46
N GLU A 80 13.06 -2.91 -10.48
CA GLU A 80 12.52 -1.58 -10.16
C GLU A 80 12.42 -1.32 -8.65
N LEU A 81 12.19 -2.37 -7.83
CA LEU A 81 12.04 -2.27 -6.38
C LEU A 81 13.39 -2.19 -5.62
N ALA A 82 14.47 -2.76 -6.16
CA ALA A 82 15.71 -2.96 -5.44
C ALA A 82 16.54 -1.71 -5.12
N GLN A 83 16.35 -0.61 -5.86
CA GLN A 83 17.18 0.57 -5.65
C GLN A 83 16.83 1.36 -4.37
N SER A 84 15.60 1.23 -3.84
CA SER A 84 15.15 2.02 -2.69
C SER A 84 14.55 1.23 -1.53
N MET A 85 13.95 0.06 -1.77
CA MET A 85 13.23 -0.67 -0.72
C MET A 85 14.10 -1.67 0.05
N PHE A 86 15.07 -2.30 -0.60
CA PHE A 86 15.93 -3.30 0.03
C PHE A 86 17.09 -2.72 0.85
N THR A 87 17.24 -1.39 0.89
CA THR A 87 18.23 -0.74 1.78
C THR A 87 17.81 -0.74 3.24
N GLN A 88 16.51 -0.85 3.53
CA GLN A 88 15.98 -0.78 4.89
C GLN A 88 15.52 -2.16 5.37
N ALA A 89 15.95 -2.55 6.57
CA ALA A 89 15.58 -3.83 7.17
C ALA A 89 14.09 -3.92 7.58
N ARG A 90 13.35 -2.80 7.55
CA ARG A 90 11.94 -2.66 7.97
C ARG A 90 11.14 -1.94 6.91
N ASN A 91 9.96 -2.46 6.61
CA ASN A 91 9.11 -1.99 5.52
C ASN A 91 7.65 -1.93 5.97
N LEU A 92 7.00 -0.79 5.79
CA LEU A 92 5.56 -0.65 5.93
C LEU A 92 4.94 -0.52 4.55
N VAL A 93 4.13 -1.51 4.16
CA VAL A 93 3.39 -1.50 2.90
C VAL A 93 2.07 -0.77 3.11
N CYS A 94 1.94 0.40 2.50
CA CYS A 94 0.74 1.23 2.52
C CYS A 94 -0.14 0.87 1.32
N GLU A 95 -1.46 0.79 1.52
CA GLU A 95 -2.41 0.48 0.46
C GLU A 95 -2.32 1.47 -0.72
N GLY A 96 -2.43 2.77 -0.43
CA GLY A 96 -2.35 3.85 -1.40
C GLY A 96 -1.05 4.65 -1.35
N TYR A 97 -0.77 5.35 -2.45
CA TYR A 97 0.34 6.32 -2.49
C TYR A 97 0.09 7.51 -1.57
N THR A 98 -1.17 7.97 -1.44
CA THR A 98 -1.51 9.07 -0.52
C THR A 98 -1.33 8.67 0.93
N ASP A 99 -1.60 7.42 1.29
CA ASP A 99 -1.43 6.94 2.67
C ASP A 99 0.04 6.96 3.06
N MET A 100 0.92 6.54 2.13
CA MET A 100 2.37 6.66 2.28
C MET A 100 2.78 8.12 2.57
N LEU A 101 2.22 9.10 1.82
CA LEU A 101 2.51 10.52 2.02
C LEU A 101 2.03 11.01 3.40
N TYR A 102 0.83 10.62 3.83
CA TYR A 102 0.33 10.98 5.16
C TYR A 102 1.22 10.41 6.27
N VAL A 103 1.59 9.13 6.17
CA VAL A 103 2.48 8.47 7.14
C VAL A 103 3.86 9.14 7.15
N GLU A 104 4.41 9.50 5.99
CA GLU A 104 5.69 10.20 5.90
C GLU A 104 5.63 11.57 6.59
N ALA A 105 4.59 12.36 6.29
CA ALA A 105 4.38 13.67 6.87
C ALA A 105 4.22 13.60 8.39
N LEU A 106 3.38 12.68 8.86
CA LEU A 106 3.17 12.44 10.28
C LEU A 106 4.44 11.95 10.96
N ASN A 107 5.24 11.10 10.31
CA ASN A 107 6.48 10.60 10.88
C ASN A 107 7.48 11.74 11.09
N VAL A 108 7.67 12.59 10.08
CA VAL A 108 8.55 13.77 10.20
C VAL A 108 8.09 14.66 11.35
N ALA A 109 6.81 15.02 11.40
CA ALA A 109 6.28 15.90 12.44
C ALA A 109 6.32 15.25 13.84
N ALA A 110 5.96 13.97 13.96
CA ALA A 110 5.89 13.24 15.22
C ALA A 110 7.27 12.85 15.75
N SER A 111 8.29 12.71 14.90
CA SER A 111 9.67 12.46 15.32
C SER A 111 10.19 13.57 16.23
N ASP A 112 9.88 14.82 15.93
CA ASP A 112 10.21 15.97 16.79
C ASP A 112 9.53 15.88 18.17
N ALA A 113 8.34 15.29 18.21
CA ALA A 113 7.58 15.01 19.43
C ALA A 113 7.89 13.62 20.05
N GLY A 114 8.94 12.94 19.58
CA GLY A 114 9.36 11.62 20.10
C GLY A 114 8.39 10.47 19.83
N SER A 115 7.42 10.63 18.93
CA SER A 115 6.29 9.72 18.72
C SER A 115 6.25 9.01 17.36
N GLY A 116 7.16 9.34 16.42
CA GLY A 116 7.28 8.68 15.11
C GLY A 116 7.90 7.28 15.14
N PHE A 117 8.37 6.80 13.99
CA PHE A 117 9.11 5.54 13.90
C PHE A 117 10.38 5.58 14.75
N LYS A 118 10.63 4.51 15.52
CA LYS A 118 11.81 4.40 16.40
C LYS A 118 13.06 3.92 15.67
N ARG A 119 12.91 3.39 14.47
CA ARG A 119 13.99 2.90 13.59
C ARG A 119 13.67 3.32 12.17
N PRO A 120 14.66 3.36 11.27
CA PRO A 120 14.40 3.55 9.85
C PRO A 120 13.41 2.50 9.32
N VAL A 121 12.36 2.97 8.65
CA VAL A 121 11.32 2.16 8.01
C VAL A 121 11.16 2.70 6.58
N ALA A 122 11.27 1.82 5.58
CA ALA A 122 10.88 2.16 4.23
C ALA A 122 9.35 2.10 4.10
N LEU A 123 8.75 3.14 3.54
CA LEU A 123 7.33 3.18 3.21
C LEU A 123 7.15 2.74 1.76
N VAL A 124 6.19 1.86 1.52
CA VAL A 124 6.02 1.15 0.25
C VAL A 124 4.59 1.34 -0.24
N PRO A 125 4.33 2.11 -1.30
CA PRO A 125 2.99 2.33 -1.81
C PRO A 125 2.55 1.18 -2.73
N ALA A 126 1.51 0.45 -2.36
CA ALA A 126 1.00 -0.68 -3.14
C ALA A 126 0.06 -0.27 -4.28
N SER A 127 -0.56 0.91 -4.20
CA SER A 127 -1.60 1.43 -5.11
C SER A 127 -2.95 0.69 -5.10
N SER A 128 -3.09 -0.41 -4.36
CA SER A 128 -4.37 -1.09 -4.09
C SER A 128 -4.22 -2.17 -3.01
N ALA A 129 -5.31 -2.52 -2.33
CA ALA A 129 -5.33 -3.64 -1.38
C ALA A 129 -4.81 -4.96 -1.99
N SER A 130 -5.13 -5.25 -3.25
CA SER A 130 -4.67 -6.46 -3.94
C SER A 130 -3.15 -6.51 -4.14
N LYS A 131 -2.52 -5.36 -4.38
CA LYS A 131 -1.08 -5.23 -4.58
C LYS A 131 -0.31 -5.25 -3.26
N VAL A 132 -0.95 -4.98 -2.12
CA VAL A 132 -0.29 -5.06 -0.80
C VAL A 132 0.30 -6.46 -0.57
N ILE A 133 -0.47 -7.49 -0.91
CA ILE A 133 -0.06 -8.89 -0.77
C ILE A 133 1.21 -9.16 -1.56
N TYR A 134 1.25 -8.68 -2.80
CA TYR A 134 2.40 -8.81 -3.67
C TYR A 134 3.68 -8.21 -3.06
N TYR A 135 3.61 -6.96 -2.59
CA TYR A 135 4.76 -6.30 -1.96
C TYR A 135 5.19 -7.02 -0.68
N VAL A 136 4.22 -7.47 0.12
CA VAL A 136 4.48 -8.24 1.34
C VAL A 136 5.21 -9.55 1.01
N THR A 137 4.74 -10.30 0.02
CA THR A 137 5.36 -11.55 -0.43
C THR A 137 6.81 -11.34 -0.83
N VAL A 138 7.09 -10.33 -1.65
CA VAL A 138 8.45 -10.02 -2.09
C VAL A 138 9.33 -9.63 -0.91
N LEU A 139 8.88 -8.74 -0.03
CA LEU A 139 9.69 -8.26 1.08
C LEU A 139 9.95 -9.36 2.12
N VAL A 140 8.95 -10.21 2.42
CA VAL A 140 9.11 -11.35 3.34
C VAL A 140 10.07 -12.38 2.75
N SER A 141 10.04 -12.63 1.42
CA SER A 141 10.97 -13.56 0.77
C SER A 141 12.44 -13.15 0.84
N GLN A 142 12.71 -11.85 1.04
CA GLN A 142 14.06 -11.31 1.24
C GLN A 142 14.46 -11.24 2.72
N ASP A 143 13.73 -11.94 3.61
CA ASP A 143 13.94 -11.95 5.06
C ASP A 143 13.89 -10.56 5.72
N LEU A 144 13.07 -9.65 5.16
CA LEU A 144 12.87 -8.30 5.69
C LEU A 144 11.71 -8.27 6.70
N LYS A 145 11.76 -7.30 7.63
CA LYS A 145 10.64 -7.07 8.55
C LYS A 145 9.56 -6.29 7.82
N VAL A 146 8.38 -6.87 7.71
CA VAL A 146 7.26 -6.28 6.96
C VAL A 146 6.04 -6.11 7.85
N ALA A 147 5.33 -5.01 7.67
CA ALA A 147 3.96 -4.79 8.13
C ALA A 147 3.15 -4.19 6.97
N ALA A 148 1.83 -4.33 7.01
CA ALA A 148 0.93 -3.72 6.04
C ALA A 148 -0.05 -2.76 6.75
N LEU A 149 -0.37 -1.64 6.12
CA LEU A 149 -1.45 -0.73 6.47
C LEU A 149 -2.52 -0.83 5.36
N LEU A 150 -3.69 -1.34 5.73
CA LEU A 150 -4.85 -1.46 4.85
C LEU A 150 -5.97 -0.54 5.28
N ASP A 151 -6.66 0.01 4.29
CA ASP A 151 -7.90 0.74 4.53
C ASP A 151 -8.96 -0.20 5.13
N SER A 152 -9.97 0.38 5.76
CA SER A 152 -11.04 -0.37 6.42
C SER A 152 -12.30 -0.47 5.58
N ASP A 153 -12.15 -0.27 4.27
CA ASP A 153 -13.20 -0.46 3.29
C ASP A 153 -13.34 -1.93 2.88
N GLN A 154 -14.22 -2.21 1.91
CA GLN A 154 -14.47 -3.57 1.44
C GLN A 154 -13.22 -4.21 0.79
N ALA A 155 -12.38 -3.43 0.10
CA ALA A 155 -11.19 -3.95 -0.56
C ALA A 155 -10.12 -4.34 0.47
N GLY A 156 -9.87 -3.47 1.45
CA GLY A 156 -8.97 -3.72 2.55
C GLY A 156 -9.45 -4.86 3.46
N ASP A 157 -10.76 -4.99 3.71
CA ASP A 157 -11.31 -6.13 4.45
C ASP A 157 -11.07 -7.46 3.73
N LYS A 158 -11.36 -7.50 2.42
CA LYS A 158 -11.07 -8.69 1.60
C LYS A 158 -9.60 -9.04 1.60
N ALA A 159 -8.69 -8.06 1.53
CA ALA A 159 -7.25 -8.30 1.58
C ALA A 159 -6.81 -8.81 2.96
N ALA A 160 -7.33 -8.24 4.04
CA ALA A 160 -7.06 -8.62 5.42
C ALA A 160 -7.52 -10.05 5.77
N GLU A 161 -8.50 -10.57 5.04
CA GLU A 161 -9.03 -11.93 5.20
C GLU A 161 -8.34 -12.95 4.28
N GLN A 162 -7.46 -12.53 3.37
CA GLN A 162 -6.73 -13.50 2.53
C GLN A 162 -5.76 -14.32 3.36
N ASP A 163 -5.95 -15.63 3.34
CA ASP A 163 -5.15 -16.60 4.08
C ASP A 163 -3.66 -16.42 3.82
N GLU A 164 -3.26 -16.12 2.57
CA GLU A 164 -1.87 -15.90 2.20
C GLU A 164 -1.26 -14.69 2.95
N LEU A 165 -1.97 -13.56 2.99
CA LEU A 165 -1.52 -12.36 3.68
C LEU A 165 -1.44 -12.57 5.19
N VAL A 166 -2.47 -13.21 5.74
CA VAL A 166 -2.55 -13.52 7.18
C VAL A 166 -1.46 -14.50 7.60
N ALA A 167 -1.14 -15.49 6.77
CA ALA A 167 -0.07 -16.45 7.05
C ALA A 167 1.31 -15.77 7.05
N MET A 168 1.60 -14.89 6.08
CA MET A 168 2.88 -14.20 5.98
C MET A 168 3.11 -13.18 7.10
N LEU A 169 2.11 -12.34 7.39
CA LEU A 169 2.28 -11.24 8.34
C LEU A 169 1.93 -11.63 9.77
N GLN A 170 1.05 -12.62 9.95
CA GLN A 170 0.28 -12.82 11.18
C GLN A 170 -0.60 -11.60 11.48
N ARG A 171 -1.74 -11.79 12.15
CA ARG A 171 -2.69 -10.68 12.42
C ARG A 171 -2.06 -9.45 13.10
N LYS A 172 -0.97 -9.63 13.85
CA LYS A 172 -0.27 -8.55 14.58
C LYS A 172 0.54 -7.58 13.71
N ARG A 173 0.84 -7.94 12.44
CA ARG A 173 1.57 -7.06 11.50
C ARG A 173 0.68 -6.51 10.39
N LEU A 174 -0.62 -6.75 10.50
CA LEU A 174 -1.64 -6.21 9.64
C LEU A 174 -2.35 -5.08 10.38
N LEU A 175 -2.00 -3.85 10.06
CA LEU A 175 -2.58 -2.63 10.63
C LEU A 175 -3.81 -2.24 9.80
N ARG A 176 -4.93 -1.91 10.47
CA ARG A 176 -6.12 -1.39 9.81
C ARG A 176 -6.36 0.05 10.24
N THR A 177 -6.77 0.90 9.32
CA THR A 177 -7.14 2.30 9.61
C THR A 177 -8.22 2.42 10.70
N LYS A 178 -9.17 1.48 10.79
CA LYS A 178 -10.21 1.45 11.84
C LYS A 178 -9.68 1.26 13.25
N ASP A 179 -8.45 0.75 13.39
CA ASP A 179 -7.82 0.57 14.69
C ASP A 179 -7.31 1.91 15.27
N PHE A 180 -7.25 2.96 14.44
CA PHE A 180 -6.68 4.27 14.78
C PHE A 180 -7.62 5.45 14.47
N ALA A 181 -8.59 5.28 13.57
CA ALA A 181 -9.52 6.33 13.21
C ALA A 181 -10.34 6.80 14.42
N THR A 182 -10.52 8.11 14.52
CA THR A 182 -11.33 8.74 15.56
C THR A 182 -12.77 8.92 15.06
N GLY A 183 -13.74 8.72 15.95
CA GLY A 183 -15.15 8.91 15.64
C GLY A 183 -15.85 7.72 14.96
N PRO A 184 -17.12 7.89 14.54
CA PRO A 184 -18.01 6.79 14.17
C PRO A 184 -17.96 6.42 12.67
N VAL A 185 -16.86 6.71 11.97
CA VAL A 185 -16.73 6.49 10.53
C VAL A 185 -16.83 5.00 10.20
N LYS A 186 -17.67 4.64 9.21
CA LYS A 186 -17.78 3.27 8.70
C LYS A 186 -16.75 3.04 7.61
N GLY A 187 -15.86 2.10 7.87
CA GLY A 187 -14.78 1.70 6.97
C GLY A 187 -13.75 2.80 6.70
N PRO A 188 -13.17 3.41 7.75
CA PRO A 188 -12.28 4.57 7.59
C PRO A 188 -11.11 4.29 6.65
N GLU A 189 -10.64 5.32 5.96
CA GLU A 189 -9.39 5.33 5.18
C GLU A 189 -8.35 6.19 5.90
N MET A 190 -7.12 6.29 5.37
CA MET A 190 -6.05 7.08 6.00
C MET A 190 -6.47 8.54 6.30
N GLU A 191 -7.26 9.16 5.42
CA GLU A 191 -7.75 10.52 5.61
C GLU A 191 -8.69 10.68 6.82
N ASP A 192 -9.39 9.62 7.22
CA ASP A 192 -10.31 9.69 8.37
C ASP A 192 -9.57 9.74 9.71
N LEU A 193 -8.28 9.35 9.77
CA LEU A 193 -7.44 9.55 10.97
C LEU A 193 -7.11 11.03 11.22
N LEU A 194 -7.28 11.87 10.20
CA LEU A 194 -6.95 13.29 10.18
C LEU A 194 -8.16 14.14 9.77
N ARG A 195 -9.37 13.65 10.09
CA ARG A 195 -10.61 14.18 9.54
C ARG A 195 -10.79 15.67 9.78
N GLU A 196 -10.57 16.14 11.01
CA GLU A 196 -10.84 17.52 11.40
C GLU A 196 -9.81 18.45 10.74
N THR A 197 -8.54 18.09 10.82
CA THR A 197 -7.47 18.86 10.20
C THR A 197 -7.61 18.88 8.67
N LEU A 198 -7.96 17.76 8.02
CA LEU A 198 -8.08 17.71 6.57
C LEU A 198 -9.25 18.54 6.04
N VAL A 199 -10.34 18.69 6.80
CA VAL A 199 -11.42 19.64 6.45
C VAL A 199 -10.90 21.07 6.45
N VAL A 200 -10.16 21.47 7.48
CA VAL A 200 -9.55 22.80 7.59
C VAL A 200 -8.54 23.04 6.46
N VAL A 201 -7.61 22.10 6.26
CA VAL A 201 -6.59 22.17 5.22
C VAL A 201 -7.22 22.26 3.83
N ALA A 202 -8.25 21.46 3.54
CA ALA A 202 -8.93 21.49 2.26
C ALA A 202 -9.57 22.86 1.99
N LYS A 203 -10.19 23.47 3.00
CA LYS A 203 -10.77 24.81 2.91
C LYS A 203 -9.70 25.88 2.68
N GLU A 204 -8.65 25.90 3.50
CA GLU A 204 -7.61 26.93 3.47
C GLU A 204 -6.67 26.84 2.26
N ARG A 205 -6.31 25.62 1.84
CA ARG A 205 -5.26 25.39 0.83
C ARG A 205 -5.81 24.99 -0.54
N CYS A 206 -6.98 24.36 -0.58
CA CYS A 206 -7.58 23.88 -1.82
C CYS A 206 -8.83 24.66 -2.23
N GLY A 207 -9.39 25.50 -1.36
CA GLY A 207 -10.67 26.17 -1.58
C GLY A 207 -11.86 25.20 -1.55
N TRP A 208 -11.70 24.05 -0.91
CA TRP A 208 -12.69 22.98 -0.84
C TRP A 208 -13.39 23.02 0.52
N ASP A 209 -14.55 23.66 0.58
CA ASP A 209 -15.34 23.74 1.80
C ASP A 209 -16.34 22.57 1.86
N VAL A 210 -16.05 21.58 2.71
CA VAL A 210 -16.92 20.44 2.99
C VAL A 210 -17.33 20.37 4.47
N GLU A 211 -17.06 21.42 5.24
CA GLU A 211 -17.16 21.42 6.72
C GLU A 211 -18.56 21.07 7.21
N GLN A 212 -19.59 21.68 6.60
CA GLN A 212 -20.99 21.43 6.93
C GLN A 212 -21.40 19.98 6.61
N VAL A 213 -20.93 19.43 5.49
CA VAL A 213 -21.27 18.06 5.06
C VAL A 213 -20.54 17.04 5.94
N ALA A 214 -19.26 17.27 6.25
CA ALA A 214 -18.47 16.44 7.15
C ALA A 214 -19.08 16.36 8.55
N THR A 215 -19.57 17.49 9.07
CA THR A 215 -20.24 17.57 10.38
C THR A 215 -21.58 16.85 10.39
N SER A 216 -22.39 16.99 9.34
CA SER A 216 -23.71 16.36 9.25
C SER A 216 -23.68 14.86 8.92
N GLN A 217 -22.56 14.36 8.38
CA GLN A 217 -22.39 12.96 7.98
C GLN A 217 -21.16 12.33 8.65
N PRO A 218 -21.14 12.21 9.99
CA PRO A 218 -19.96 11.76 10.74
C PRO A 218 -19.61 10.28 10.49
N GLN A 219 -20.55 9.46 10.01
CA GLN A 219 -20.30 8.05 9.70
C GLN A 219 -19.75 7.81 8.28
N ARG A 220 -19.83 8.80 7.39
CA ARG A 220 -19.44 8.65 5.98
C ARG A 220 -17.98 9.03 5.81
N ARG A 221 -17.18 8.19 5.16
CA ARG A 221 -15.74 8.43 4.90
C ARG A 221 -15.47 9.82 4.32
N LEU A 222 -14.39 10.45 4.76
CA LEU A 222 -14.07 11.82 4.35
C LEU A 222 -13.81 11.92 2.83
N VAL A 223 -13.14 10.91 2.27
CA VAL A 223 -12.89 10.79 0.82
C VAL A 223 -14.19 10.74 0.02
N ASP A 224 -15.20 10.01 0.50
CA ASP A 224 -16.51 9.92 -0.16
C ASP A 224 -17.24 11.26 -0.14
N ILE A 225 -17.06 12.04 0.94
CA ILE A 225 -17.61 13.39 1.05
C ILE A 225 -16.94 14.29 0.01
N PHE A 226 -15.61 14.37 0.00
CA PHE A 226 -14.89 15.20 -0.97
C PHE A 226 -15.20 14.80 -2.43
N SER A 227 -15.23 13.50 -2.72
CA SER A 227 -15.51 13.01 -4.08
C SER A 227 -16.90 13.41 -4.59
N LYS A 228 -17.86 13.62 -3.68
CA LYS A 228 -19.22 14.05 -4.03
C LYS A 228 -19.36 15.56 -4.09
N GLU A 229 -18.80 16.28 -3.12
CA GLU A 229 -19.03 17.72 -2.97
C GLU A 229 -18.05 18.57 -3.81
N VAL A 230 -16.89 18.02 -4.19
CA VAL A 230 -15.83 18.76 -4.88
C VAL A 230 -15.61 18.21 -6.29
N ALA A 231 -15.97 19.03 -7.28
CA ALA A 231 -15.69 18.72 -8.68
C ALA A 231 -14.16 18.63 -8.93
N GLY A 232 -13.72 17.51 -9.51
CA GLY A 232 -12.29 17.28 -9.78
C GLY A 232 -11.47 17.01 -8.50
N PHE A 233 -12.09 16.48 -7.45
CA PHE A 233 -11.38 16.07 -6.25
C PHE A 233 -10.20 15.13 -6.57
N SER A 234 -9.08 15.37 -5.89
CA SER A 234 -7.88 14.56 -5.99
C SER A 234 -7.31 14.32 -4.61
N LYS A 235 -7.27 13.06 -4.19
CA LYS A 235 -6.61 12.64 -2.94
C LYS A 235 -5.15 13.13 -2.89
N PHE A 236 -4.43 13.03 -4.00
CA PHE A 236 -3.04 13.50 -4.08
C PHE A 236 -2.91 15.00 -3.81
N LYS A 237 -3.81 15.82 -4.38
CA LYS A 237 -3.81 17.27 -4.10
C LYS A 237 -4.11 17.56 -2.63
N LEU A 238 -5.04 16.83 -2.01
CA LEU A 238 -5.33 16.94 -0.57
C LEU A 238 -4.12 16.56 0.28
N ALA A 239 -3.48 15.42 -0.01
CA ALA A 239 -2.28 14.97 0.70
C ALA A 239 -1.15 16.00 0.57
N ARG A 240 -0.86 16.51 -0.63
CA ARG A 240 0.15 17.55 -0.84
C ARG A 240 -0.14 18.85 -0.07
N ALA A 241 -1.41 19.27 -0.01
CA ALA A 241 -1.82 20.42 0.77
C ALA A 241 -1.60 20.19 2.27
N PHE A 242 -1.93 19.00 2.77
CA PHE A 242 -1.66 18.60 4.15
C PHE A 242 -0.16 18.56 4.48
N LEU A 243 0.67 17.96 3.62
CA LEU A 243 2.14 17.94 3.79
C LEU A 243 2.69 19.36 3.97
N SER A 244 2.29 20.28 3.09
CA SER A 244 2.72 21.68 3.16
C SER A 244 2.19 22.39 4.40
N TRP A 245 0.93 22.11 4.79
CA TRP A 245 0.32 22.71 5.97
C TRP A 245 1.01 22.22 7.24
N LEU A 246 1.22 20.91 7.38
CA LEU A 246 1.84 20.29 8.55
C LEU A 246 3.29 20.75 8.71
N GLY A 247 4.04 20.94 7.62
CA GLY A 247 5.39 21.50 7.68
C GLY A 247 5.46 22.92 8.28
N GLY A 248 4.37 23.70 8.20
CA GLY A 248 4.28 25.03 8.80
C GLY A 248 3.70 25.06 10.22
N HIS A 249 2.93 24.04 10.61
CA HIS A 249 2.21 24.00 11.90
C HIS A 249 2.81 23.00 12.91
N GLY A 250 3.59 22.04 12.42
CA GLY A 250 4.14 20.94 13.21
C GLY A 250 3.07 19.98 13.74
N PHE A 251 3.52 18.97 14.50
CA PHE A 251 2.63 17.94 15.04
C PHE A 251 1.58 18.49 16.02
N ASN A 252 1.92 19.55 16.76
CA ASN A 252 1.01 20.21 17.70
C ASN A 252 -0.11 21.02 17.01
N GLY A 253 -0.03 21.21 15.69
CA GLY A 253 -1.11 21.82 14.91
C GLY A 253 -2.31 20.89 14.71
N LEU A 254 -2.11 19.56 14.79
CA LEU A 254 -3.18 18.57 14.73
C LEU A 254 -4.08 18.66 15.97
N THR A 255 -5.32 18.18 15.87
CA THR A 255 -6.20 18.13 17.04
C THR A 255 -5.71 17.10 18.05
N ALA A 256 -6.11 17.22 19.31
CA ALA A 256 -5.61 16.34 20.37
C ALA A 256 -5.94 14.85 20.09
N GLU A 257 -7.10 14.59 19.50
CA GLU A 257 -7.52 13.25 19.10
C GLU A 257 -6.67 12.70 17.94
N GLU A 258 -6.40 13.51 16.92
CA GLU A 258 -5.57 13.14 15.77
C GLU A 258 -4.10 12.88 16.16
N GLN A 259 -3.59 13.67 17.12
CA GLN A 259 -2.26 13.43 17.71
C GLN A 259 -2.20 12.09 18.43
N GLU A 260 -3.22 11.75 19.20
CA GLU A 260 -3.30 10.48 19.93
C GLU A 260 -3.46 9.30 18.97
N ALA A 261 -4.34 9.40 17.97
CA ALA A 261 -4.49 8.42 16.90
C ALA A 261 -3.16 8.16 16.18
N SER A 262 -2.42 9.23 15.84
CA SER A 262 -1.11 9.14 15.19
C SER A 262 -0.08 8.44 16.10
N LYS A 263 -0.06 8.75 17.40
CA LYS A 263 0.82 8.09 18.38
C LYS A 263 0.51 6.60 18.49
N GLN A 264 -0.76 6.23 18.56
CA GLN A 264 -1.21 4.84 18.62
C GLN A 264 -0.83 4.09 17.35
N PHE A 265 -1.00 4.71 16.18
CA PHE A 265 -0.55 4.17 14.90
C PHE A 265 0.96 3.88 14.91
N PHE A 266 1.80 4.86 15.25
CA PHE A 266 3.25 4.64 15.29
C PHE A 266 3.65 3.61 16.35
N ALA A 267 3.00 3.58 17.50
CA ALA A 267 3.25 2.55 18.52
C ALA A 267 2.96 1.14 18.00
N ALA A 268 1.82 0.95 17.32
CA ALA A 268 1.45 -0.31 16.69
C ALA A 268 2.40 -0.69 15.56
N ALA A 269 2.76 0.26 14.69
CA ALA A 269 3.68 0.02 13.59
C ALA A 269 5.09 -0.33 14.08
N ASN A 270 5.61 0.35 15.11
CA ASN A 270 6.88 0.01 15.73
C ASN A 270 6.88 -1.40 16.34
N LYS A 271 5.76 -1.82 16.95
CA LYS A 271 5.59 -3.19 17.48
C LYS A 271 5.52 -4.23 16.37
N ALA A 272 4.81 -3.94 15.28
CA ALA A 272 4.70 -4.82 14.11
C ALA A 272 6.06 -5.03 13.41
N LEU A 273 6.91 -4.00 13.42
CA LEU A 273 8.21 -3.96 12.75
C LEU A 273 9.42 -4.22 13.69
N ALA A 274 9.17 -4.60 14.94
CA ALA A 274 10.21 -4.79 15.96
C ALA A 274 11.30 -5.77 15.51
#